data_AF-I0I6D8-F1
#
_entry.id   AF-I0I6D8-F1
#
_cell.length_a   1.000
_cell.length_b   1.000
_cell.length_c   1.000
_cell.angle_alpha   90.00
_cell.angle_beta   90.00
_cell.angle_gamma   90.00
#
_symmetry.space_group_name_H-M   'P 1'
#
loop_
_entity.id
_entity.type
_entity.pdbx_description
1 polymer ?
#
loop_
_entity_poly.entity_id
_entity_poly.type
_entity_poly.pdbx_seq_one_letter_code
_entity_poly.pdbx_strand_id
1 'polypeptide(L)'
;MYRLHIGITIFALIVTVGIAAGYPSPALYGQEAPGETIPGSLYLPFISANFPTPTPTNTATQTPTLTPTATNTPTQPPSPTASATPTPPPPATPPAASMRRVNAPFFNGEIPFEQTAIFWFGRLSESSNYADVRVGYNQEKLTVYLAIFDRHLWYDEAPTTETLTDWDAVTLLLDVNPDAGMLSGSSYRFVAQLSGDASARHRATYQGGSQGWLLRTLNIATKPGWRGEALNNNNGTDRGWAMTFDIPFTALGLSAAPAAGSEWRLGLLLHDRDGRNEAPQPVQTWPETLQRDQPATWGRLRFGLPGYTAPNIPAAGEVLIRRERQNDPTVIDADVGGAITNQCPGDDYHIWNEWANRNYGKAPDFNIQNQSDVADWPCFAKYYVTFPLEAVPPGKIILSATLTLHQFGNAGGSEAQPSWIQVLTAAEDWQETTITWNNAPLAWENITGRWVDPVGNNWNGWPGIPWSWDVSYAVANAYANHQPVRLILYEADSAYHSGKYFVSSDTGDWNIAGRPTLRVVWGER
;
A
#
# COMPACT_ATOMS: atom_id res chain seq x y z
N MET A 1 -42.27 41.12 -49.18
CA MET A 1 -41.96 39.83 -48.53
C MET A 1 -40.55 39.91 -47.99
N TYR A 2 -40.40 40.04 -46.68
CA TYR A 2 -39.12 40.07 -45.96
C TYR A 2 -39.33 39.29 -44.68
N ARG A 3 -38.58 38.21 -44.44
CA ARG A 3 -38.39 37.64 -43.09
C ARG A 3 -37.02 37.00 -42.93
N LEU A 4 -36.22 37.68 -42.11
CA LEU A 4 -35.14 37.19 -41.24
C LEU A 4 -35.33 35.74 -40.79
N HIS A 5 -34.25 34.96 -40.73
CA HIS A 5 -34.14 33.79 -39.85
C HIS A 5 -32.91 33.95 -38.95
N ILE A 6 -33.19 33.99 -37.65
CA ILE A 6 -32.27 34.06 -36.52
C ILE A 6 -31.84 32.62 -36.19
N GLY A 7 -30.53 32.38 -36.10
CA GLY A 7 -29.98 31.13 -35.57
C GLY A 7 -30.01 31.14 -34.04
N ILE A 8 -30.64 30.11 -33.45
CA ILE A 8 -30.63 29.84 -32.01
C ILE A 8 -29.70 28.64 -31.77
N THR A 9 -28.66 28.87 -30.97
CA THR A 9 -27.72 27.85 -30.49
C THR A 9 -28.36 27.11 -29.31
N ILE A 10 -28.49 25.79 -29.40
CA ILE A 10 -28.99 24.93 -28.31
C ILE A 10 -27.79 24.35 -27.55
N PHE A 11 -27.70 24.67 -26.26
CA PHE A 11 -26.85 23.99 -25.29
C PHE A 11 -27.49 22.64 -24.93
N ALA A 12 -26.78 21.53 -25.16
CA ALA A 12 -27.20 20.20 -24.71
C ALA A 12 -26.61 19.92 -23.31
N LEU A 13 -27.49 19.89 -22.32
CA LEU A 13 -27.21 19.40 -20.96
C LEU A 13 -27.37 17.86 -20.99
N ILE A 14 -26.27 17.11 -20.85
CA ILE A 14 -26.32 15.65 -20.70
C ILE A 14 -26.47 15.34 -19.20
N VAL A 15 -27.65 14.86 -18.83
CA VAL A 15 -27.93 14.24 -17.53
C VAL A 15 -27.68 12.75 -17.69
N THR A 16 -26.60 12.23 -17.12
CA THR A 16 -26.32 10.79 -17.05
C THR A 16 -27.07 10.21 -15.85
N VAL A 17 -28.13 9.44 -16.10
CA VAL A 17 -28.80 8.63 -15.10
C VAL A 17 -27.98 7.36 -14.90
N GLY A 18 -27.28 7.27 -13.76
CA GLY A 18 -26.62 6.04 -13.32
C GLY A 18 -27.66 5.01 -12.90
N ILE A 19 -27.76 3.89 -13.61
CA ILE A 19 -28.51 2.72 -13.16
C ILE A 19 -27.56 1.92 -12.28
N ALA A 20 -27.76 1.98 -10.98
CA ALA A 20 -27.14 1.09 -10.01
C ALA A 20 -27.76 -0.31 -10.15
N ALA A 21 -27.06 -1.22 -10.83
CA ALA A 21 -27.37 -2.65 -10.76
C ALA A 21 -26.80 -3.19 -9.44
N GLY A 22 -27.65 -3.29 -8.41
CA GLY A 22 -27.32 -3.93 -7.15
C GLY A 22 -27.20 -5.44 -7.33
N TYR A 23 -25.98 -5.94 -7.39
CA TYR A 23 -25.68 -7.36 -7.13
C TYR A 23 -25.50 -7.55 -5.62
N PRO A 24 -26.07 -8.59 -5.00
CA PRO A 24 -25.80 -8.90 -3.60
C PRO A 24 -24.33 -9.32 -3.44
N SER A 25 -23.61 -8.67 -2.53
CA SER A 25 -22.21 -8.99 -2.22
C SER A 25 -22.09 -10.43 -1.68
N PRO A 26 -21.24 -11.31 -2.27
CA PRO A 26 -20.82 -12.52 -1.59
C PRO A 26 -20.03 -12.14 -0.32
N ALA A 27 -20.14 -12.99 0.71
CA ALA A 27 -19.64 -12.75 2.05
C ALA A 27 -18.14 -12.38 2.08
N LEU A 28 -17.80 -11.28 2.77
CA LEU A 28 -16.42 -10.99 3.16
C LEU A 28 -15.93 -12.10 4.11
N TYR A 29 -14.97 -12.89 3.65
CA TYR A 29 -14.06 -13.63 4.54
C TYR A 29 -12.66 -13.01 4.40
N GLY A 30 -12.05 -12.61 5.52
CA GLY A 30 -10.62 -12.28 5.57
C GLY A 30 -10.20 -10.85 5.23
N GLN A 31 -11.13 -9.96 4.85
CA GLN A 31 -10.88 -8.52 4.70
C GLN A 31 -11.67 -7.71 5.74
N GLU A 32 -11.52 -8.04 7.03
CA GLU A 32 -12.12 -7.20 8.07
C GLU A 32 -11.38 -5.85 8.10
N ALA A 33 -12.07 -4.78 7.69
CA ALA A 33 -11.68 -3.43 8.04
C ALA A 33 -11.61 -3.34 9.57
N PRO A 34 -10.55 -2.76 10.17
CA PRO A 34 -10.54 -2.50 11.61
C PRO A 34 -11.67 -1.50 11.92
N GLY A 35 -12.84 -1.99 12.38
CA GLY A 35 -13.96 -1.12 12.73
C GLY A 35 -15.37 -1.72 12.67
N GLU A 36 -15.61 -2.87 12.04
CA GLU A 36 -16.95 -3.46 11.99
C GLU A 36 -17.09 -4.70 12.89
N THR A 37 -17.62 -4.50 14.09
CA THR A 37 -18.32 -5.58 14.81
C THR A 37 -19.74 -5.69 14.27
N ILE A 38 -20.12 -6.81 13.65
CA ILE A 38 -21.53 -7.19 13.49
C ILE A 38 -21.75 -8.66 13.87
N PRO A 39 -22.51 -8.95 14.94
CA PRO A 39 -23.37 -10.12 15.01
C PRO A 39 -24.79 -9.75 14.56
N GLY A 40 -25.38 -10.60 13.72
CA GLY A 40 -26.51 -10.27 12.87
C GLY A 40 -27.83 -9.85 13.53
N SER A 41 -28.69 -9.27 12.71
CA SER A 41 -30.14 -9.23 12.92
C SER A 41 -30.84 -8.97 11.58
N LEU A 42 -31.74 -9.87 11.25
CA LEU A 42 -32.69 -9.81 10.13
C LEU A 42 -33.70 -8.67 10.39
N TYR A 43 -33.92 -7.77 9.43
CA TYR A 43 -35.10 -6.88 9.43
C TYR A 43 -35.69 -6.76 8.02
N LEU A 44 -36.94 -7.21 7.88
CA LEU A 44 -37.80 -6.96 6.73
C LEU A 44 -38.50 -5.59 6.87
N PRO A 45 -38.87 -4.91 5.76
CA PRO A 45 -39.27 -3.51 5.78
C PRO A 45 -40.75 -3.36 6.17
N PHE A 46 -41.08 -2.33 6.95
CA PHE A 46 -42.46 -1.88 7.12
C PHE A 46 -42.61 -0.42 6.70
N ILE A 47 -43.56 -0.23 5.79
CA ILE A 47 -44.05 1.04 5.25
C ILE A 47 -44.89 1.75 6.33
N SER A 48 -44.72 3.07 6.39
CA SER A 48 -45.41 4.02 7.27
C SER A 48 -46.93 3.98 7.17
N ALA A 49 -47.61 4.03 8.32
CA ALA A 49 -48.91 4.68 8.49
C ALA A 49 -49.01 5.30 9.90
N ASN A 50 -49.24 6.62 9.96
CA ASN A 50 -49.45 7.41 11.17
C ASN A 50 -50.81 7.11 11.82
N PHE A 51 -50.90 7.04 13.15
CA PHE A 51 -52.04 7.49 14.01
C PHE A 51 -51.63 7.50 15.51
N PRO A 52 -52.37 8.21 16.41
CA PRO A 52 -51.78 9.11 17.41
C PRO A 52 -51.57 8.53 18.82
N THR A 53 -50.71 9.24 19.55
CA THR A 53 -50.23 9.07 20.93
C THR A 53 -51.31 8.97 22.01
N PRO A 54 -51.19 8.03 22.98
CA PRO A 54 -51.75 8.18 24.31
C PRO A 54 -50.68 8.48 25.38
N THR A 55 -50.99 9.46 26.22
CA THR A 55 -50.27 9.96 27.40
C THR A 55 -50.04 8.88 28.48
N PRO A 56 -48.86 8.80 29.13
CA PRO A 56 -48.69 8.00 30.33
C PRO A 56 -48.95 8.77 31.65
N THR A 57 -49.61 8.07 32.57
CA THR A 57 -49.99 8.44 33.94
C THR A 57 -48.83 8.27 34.93
N ASN A 58 -48.71 9.19 35.90
CA ASN A 58 -47.78 9.14 37.04
C ASN A 58 -48.22 8.18 38.15
N THR A 59 -47.28 7.41 38.71
CA THR A 59 -47.38 6.83 40.07
C THR A 59 -45.99 6.83 40.74
N ALA A 60 -45.96 7.11 42.05
CA ALA A 60 -44.81 7.58 42.82
C ALA A 60 -44.15 6.55 43.76
N THR A 61 -43.02 7.00 44.36
CA THR A 61 -42.45 6.70 45.71
C THR A 61 -41.51 5.47 45.83
N GLN A 62 -40.41 5.41 46.62
CA GLN A 62 -39.86 6.20 47.75
C GLN A 62 -38.31 6.25 47.77
N THR A 63 -37.78 7.28 48.43
CA THR A 63 -36.38 7.55 48.79
C THR A 63 -35.90 6.75 50.01
N PRO A 64 -34.62 6.34 50.07
CA PRO A 64 -33.93 6.14 51.34
C PRO A 64 -32.75 7.10 51.58
N THR A 65 -32.59 7.43 52.86
CA THR A 65 -31.74 8.44 53.52
C THR A 65 -30.24 8.08 53.55
N LEU A 66 -29.39 9.11 53.48
CA LEU A 66 -27.92 9.07 53.50
C LEU A 66 -27.33 8.92 54.92
N THR A 67 -26.20 8.21 55.03
CA THR A 67 -25.29 8.19 56.21
C THR A 67 -23.89 8.68 55.76
N PRO A 68 -23.21 9.59 56.50
CA PRO A 68 -21.96 10.19 56.06
C PRO A 68 -20.72 9.35 56.44
N THR A 69 -19.71 9.29 55.57
CA THR A 69 -18.38 8.73 55.89
C THR A 69 -17.28 9.57 55.24
N ALA A 70 -16.14 9.63 55.93
CA ALA A 70 -15.15 10.70 55.96
C ALA A 70 -14.33 10.95 54.68
N THR A 71 -13.91 12.22 54.54
CA THR A 71 -12.97 12.74 53.55
C THR A 71 -11.56 12.19 53.76
N ASN A 72 -11.02 11.46 52.78
CA ASN A 72 -9.60 11.15 52.68
C ASN A 72 -8.92 12.11 51.69
N THR A 73 -7.87 12.78 52.17
CA THR A 73 -6.95 13.62 51.39
C THR A 73 -6.22 12.80 50.33
N PRO A 74 -6.17 13.22 49.04
CA PRO A 74 -5.43 12.48 48.02
C PRO A 74 -3.91 12.60 48.26
N THR A 75 -3.25 11.45 48.35
CA THR A 75 -1.78 11.36 48.30
C THR A 75 -1.35 11.35 46.83
N GLN A 76 -0.34 12.16 46.48
CA GLN A 76 0.18 12.30 45.12
C GLN A 76 0.78 10.97 44.60
N PRO A 77 0.43 10.50 43.39
CA PRO A 77 1.07 9.33 42.79
C PRO A 77 2.54 9.64 42.44
N PRO A 78 3.47 8.67 42.51
CA PRO A 78 4.84 8.86 42.08
C PRO A 78 4.90 9.22 40.59
N SER A 79 5.77 10.18 40.28
CA SER A 79 6.05 10.66 38.93
C SER A 79 6.42 9.49 38.00
N PRO A 80 5.83 9.38 36.80
CA PRO A 80 6.19 8.32 35.87
C PRO A 80 7.65 8.50 35.43
N THR A 81 8.46 7.47 35.67
CA THR A 81 9.80 7.34 35.11
C THR A 81 9.71 7.50 33.60
N ALA A 82 10.52 8.40 33.03
CA ALA A 82 10.59 8.66 31.61
C ALA A 82 10.71 7.33 30.83
N SER A 83 9.66 7.00 30.07
CA SER A 83 9.71 5.93 29.09
C SER A 83 10.80 6.28 28.08
N ALA A 84 11.75 5.36 27.88
CA ALA A 84 12.87 5.56 26.98
C ALA A 84 12.33 5.91 25.58
N THR A 85 12.60 7.13 25.13
CA THR A 85 12.46 7.51 23.73
C THR A 85 13.27 6.51 22.89
N PRO A 86 12.69 5.88 21.86
CA PRO A 86 13.45 4.95 21.04
C PRO A 86 14.63 5.69 20.42
N THR A 87 15.84 5.18 20.64
CA THR A 87 17.06 5.69 20.03
C THR A 87 16.88 5.66 18.51
N PRO A 88 17.20 6.73 17.76
CA PRO A 88 17.13 6.69 16.31
C PRO A 88 18.00 5.53 15.80
N PRO A 89 17.49 4.70 14.87
CA PRO A 89 18.28 3.62 14.30
C PRO A 89 19.55 4.20 13.65
N PRO A 90 20.67 3.44 13.64
CA PRO A 90 21.87 3.88 12.95
C PRO A 90 21.56 4.18 11.48
N PRO A 91 22.29 5.13 10.84
CA PRO A 91 22.10 5.44 9.43
C PRO A 91 22.12 4.15 8.61
N ALA A 92 21.04 3.89 7.88
CA ALA A 92 20.97 2.69 7.06
C ALA A 92 21.99 2.83 5.93
N THR A 93 22.88 1.84 5.78
CA THR A 93 23.66 1.72 4.56
C THR A 93 22.70 1.27 3.44
N PRO A 94 22.75 1.89 2.25
CA PRO A 94 21.97 1.44 1.11
C PRO A 94 22.14 -0.07 0.90
N PRO A 95 21.11 -0.78 0.41
CA PRO A 95 21.31 -2.14 -0.06
C PRO A 95 22.48 -2.15 -1.05
N ALA A 96 23.29 -3.21 -1.04
CA ALA A 96 24.20 -3.46 -2.15
C ALA A 96 23.38 -3.37 -3.46
N ALA A 97 23.98 -2.83 -4.52
CA ALA A 97 23.32 -2.42 -5.77
C ALA A 97 22.56 -3.53 -6.55
N SER A 98 22.25 -4.67 -5.95
CA SER A 98 21.63 -5.83 -6.57
C SER A 98 20.44 -6.44 -5.80
N MET A 99 19.93 -5.86 -4.71
CA MET A 99 18.84 -6.47 -3.92
C MET A 99 17.76 -5.48 -3.45
N ARG A 100 16.50 -5.78 -3.80
CA ARG A 100 15.31 -5.09 -3.27
C ARG A 100 15.21 -5.24 -1.76
N ARG A 101 14.76 -4.19 -1.07
CA ARG A 101 14.57 -4.16 0.38
C ARG A 101 13.17 -3.65 0.72
N VAL A 102 12.54 -4.27 1.70
CA VAL A 102 11.33 -3.74 2.37
C VAL A 102 11.66 -3.45 3.83
N ASN A 103 11.31 -2.26 4.29
CA ASN A 103 11.44 -1.81 5.66
C ASN A 103 10.09 -1.96 6.37
N ALA A 104 9.92 -3.00 7.19
CA ALA A 104 8.69 -3.25 7.93
C ALA A 104 8.59 -2.31 9.15
N PRO A 105 7.57 -1.45 9.26
CA PRO A 105 7.38 -0.60 10.44
C PRO A 105 7.00 -1.43 11.68
N PHE A 106 7.46 -0.94 12.84
CA PHE A 106 7.12 -1.49 14.15
C PHE A 106 5.90 -0.80 14.74
N PHE A 107 5.03 -1.57 15.38
CA PHE A 107 3.85 -1.07 16.07
C PHE A 107 3.78 -1.57 17.51
N ASN A 108 3.31 -0.68 18.40
CA ASN A 108 2.96 -1.06 19.76
C ASN A 108 1.54 -1.63 19.77
N GLY A 109 1.39 -2.92 20.07
CA GLY A 109 0.08 -3.58 20.09
C GLY A 109 -0.36 -4.04 18.71
N GLU A 110 -1.57 -3.68 18.30
CA GLU A 110 -2.13 -4.06 17.00
C GLU A 110 -1.30 -3.47 15.85
N ILE A 111 -1.25 -4.21 14.74
CA ILE A 111 -0.57 -3.78 13.51
C ILE A 111 -1.64 -3.10 12.63
N PRO A 112 -1.68 -1.76 12.54
CA PRO A 112 -2.62 -1.05 11.67
C PRO A 112 -2.27 -1.34 10.21
N PHE A 113 -3.21 -1.95 9.48
CA PHE A 113 -3.03 -2.31 8.07
C PHE A 113 -2.58 -1.09 7.26
N GLU A 114 -3.23 0.05 7.49
CA GLU A 114 -3.07 1.29 6.76
C GLU A 114 -1.67 1.92 6.81
N GLN A 115 -0.84 1.50 7.77
CA GLN A 115 0.52 2.02 7.97
C GLN A 115 1.60 0.97 7.72
N THR A 116 1.23 -0.26 7.35
CA THR A 116 2.20 -1.30 7.00
C THR A 116 2.98 -0.92 5.73
N ALA A 117 4.24 -1.35 5.62
CA ALA A 117 5.05 -1.11 4.44
C ALA A 117 4.38 -1.69 3.20
N ILE A 118 4.46 -1.01 2.05
CA ILE A 118 4.02 -1.55 0.77
C ILE A 118 5.16 -1.76 -0.22
N PHE A 119 5.06 -2.82 -1.01
CA PHE A 119 5.76 -3.00 -2.27
C PHE A 119 4.91 -3.90 -3.19
N TRP A 120 5.38 -4.19 -4.40
CA TRP A 120 4.63 -5.00 -5.35
C TRP A 120 5.51 -5.75 -6.34
N PHE A 121 4.91 -6.70 -7.04
CA PHE A 121 5.52 -7.44 -8.13
C PHE A 121 4.45 -8.05 -9.05
N GLY A 122 4.90 -8.61 -10.18
CA GLY A 122 4.03 -9.18 -11.19
C GLY A 122 3.61 -8.17 -12.25
N ARG A 123 2.68 -8.60 -13.10
CA ARG A 123 2.13 -7.85 -14.24
C ARG A 123 0.71 -8.30 -14.45
N LEU A 124 -0.18 -7.38 -14.76
CA LEU A 124 -1.58 -7.66 -14.98
C LEU A 124 -1.85 -7.90 -16.46
N SER A 125 -2.44 -9.05 -16.76
CA SER A 125 -3.04 -9.38 -18.06
C SER A 125 -4.22 -10.33 -17.84
N GLU A 126 -4.81 -10.84 -18.91
CA GLU A 126 -5.87 -11.84 -18.81
C GLU A 126 -5.44 -13.17 -18.15
N SER A 127 -4.13 -13.44 -18.04
CA SER A 127 -3.58 -14.71 -17.55
C SER A 127 -2.31 -14.50 -16.71
N SER A 128 -2.15 -13.33 -16.11
CA SER A 128 -1.00 -13.05 -15.24
C SER A 128 -1.39 -12.10 -14.14
N ASN A 129 -0.79 -12.33 -12.98
CA ASN A 129 -1.25 -11.69 -11.75
C ASN A 129 -0.34 -10.54 -11.35
N TYR A 130 -0.90 -9.64 -10.56
CA TYR A 130 -0.15 -8.55 -9.95
C TYR A 130 -0.43 -8.58 -8.45
N ALA A 131 0.60 -8.41 -7.61
CA ALA A 131 0.45 -8.45 -6.17
C ALA A 131 0.97 -7.17 -5.51
N ASP A 132 0.10 -6.49 -4.78
CA ASP A 132 0.50 -5.54 -3.74
C ASP A 132 0.76 -6.31 -2.43
N VAL A 133 1.89 -6.02 -1.78
CA VAL A 133 2.33 -6.70 -0.56
C VAL A 133 2.48 -5.71 0.57
N ARG A 134 1.90 -6.04 1.72
CA ARG A 134 1.92 -5.29 2.96
C ARG A 134 2.77 -6.02 4.01
N VAL A 135 3.65 -5.30 4.71
CA VAL A 135 4.47 -5.89 5.79
C VAL A 135 4.51 -4.98 7.01
N GLY A 136 4.24 -5.53 8.19
CA GLY A 136 4.36 -4.83 9.47
C GLY A 136 4.65 -5.80 10.59
N TYR A 137 5.18 -5.31 11.71
CA TYR A 137 5.46 -6.16 12.87
C TYR A 137 5.21 -5.45 14.19
N ASN A 138 4.99 -6.22 15.23
CA ASN A 138 4.88 -5.74 16.61
C ASN A 138 5.83 -6.54 17.52
N GLN A 139 5.58 -6.59 18.83
CA GLN A 139 6.43 -7.37 19.75
C GLN A 139 6.29 -8.90 19.59
N GLU A 140 5.19 -9.37 19.01
CA GLU A 140 4.79 -10.79 19.03
C GLU A 140 4.95 -11.48 17.68
N LYS A 141 4.64 -10.77 16.58
CA LYS A 141 4.55 -11.34 15.24
C LYS A 141 4.99 -10.40 14.13
N LEU A 142 5.35 -11.03 13.01
CA LEU A 142 5.41 -10.42 11.68
C LEU A 142 4.08 -10.71 10.96
N THR A 143 3.49 -9.69 10.34
CA THR A 143 2.34 -9.84 9.44
C THR A 143 2.76 -9.51 8.02
N VAL A 144 2.49 -10.43 7.09
CA VAL A 144 2.65 -10.24 5.65
C VAL A 144 1.30 -10.44 4.99
N TYR A 145 0.79 -9.45 4.28
CA TYR A 145 -0.45 -9.53 3.53
C TYR A 145 -0.17 -9.33 2.05
N LEU A 146 -0.85 -10.09 1.19
CA LEU A 146 -0.81 -9.91 -0.25
C LEU A 146 -2.24 -9.65 -0.74
N ALA A 147 -2.44 -8.60 -1.53
CA ALA A 147 -3.61 -8.40 -2.38
C ALA A 147 -3.20 -8.68 -3.82
N ILE A 148 -3.86 -9.63 -4.46
CA ILE A 148 -3.48 -10.24 -5.73
C ILE A 148 -4.61 -9.99 -6.72
N PHE A 149 -4.29 -9.32 -7.82
CA PHE A 149 -5.20 -9.13 -8.95
C PHE A 149 -5.09 -10.37 -9.83
N ASP A 150 -6.21 -11.04 -9.99
CA ASP A 150 -6.30 -12.37 -10.58
C ASP A 150 -7.71 -12.54 -11.13
N ARG A 151 -7.79 -12.97 -12.39
CA ARG A 151 -9.03 -12.99 -13.17
C ARG A 151 -9.88 -14.21 -12.84
N HIS A 152 -9.25 -15.34 -12.56
CA HIS A 152 -9.94 -16.62 -12.42
C HIS A 152 -9.40 -17.35 -11.21
N LEU A 153 -10.23 -17.44 -10.17
CA LEU A 153 -9.79 -17.94 -8.89
C LEU A 153 -10.02 -19.43 -8.75
N TRP A 154 -8.94 -20.21 -8.69
CA TRP A 154 -8.99 -21.65 -8.54
C TRP A 154 -8.16 -22.19 -7.39
N TYR A 155 -8.77 -23.14 -6.69
CA TYR A 155 -8.14 -23.85 -5.60
C TYR A 155 -8.63 -25.30 -5.53
N ASP A 156 -7.79 -26.17 -4.99
CA ASP A 156 -8.12 -27.54 -4.65
C ASP A 156 -8.90 -27.58 -3.33
N GLU A 157 -10.11 -28.11 -3.37
CA GLU A 157 -10.96 -28.28 -2.18
C GLU A 157 -10.48 -29.41 -1.24
N ALA A 158 -9.61 -30.29 -1.73
CA ALA A 158 -9.06 -31.42 -0.98
C ALA A 158 -7.54 -31.55 -1.20
N PRO A 159 -6.75 -30.50 -0.88
CA PRO A 159 -5.35 -30.46 -1.22
C PRO A 159 -4.54 -31.46 -0.42
N THR A 160 -3.44 -31.91 -1.01
CA THR A 160 -2.31 -32.49 -0.28
C THR A 160 -1.27 -31.40 -0.04
N THR A 161 -0.34 -31.65 0.89
CA THR A 161 0.74 -30.71 1.19
C THR A 161 1.65 -30.45 -0.03
N GLU A 162 1.78 -31.45 -0.88
CA GLU A 162 2.60 -31.44 -2.09
C GLU A 162 1.93 -30.71 -3.26
N THR A 163 0.61 -30.69 -3.31
CA THR A 163 -0.17 -30.11 -4.42
C THR A 163 -0.64 -28.68 -4.16
N LEU A 164 -0.30 -28.09 -3.00
CA LEU A 164 -0.76 -26.74 -2.66
C LEU A 164 -0.40 -25.69 -3.71
N THR A 165 0.78 -25.81 -4.33
CA THR A 165 1.32 -24.85 -5.32
C THR A 165 0.90 -25.14 -6.75
N ASP A 166 0.06 -26.16 -6.99
CA ASP A 166 -0.47 -26.47 -8.32
C ASP A 166 -1.73 -25.64 -8.66
N TRP A 167 -2.06 -24.67 -7.81
CA TRP A 167 -3.26 -23.82 -7.79
C TRP A 167 -2.89 -22.43 -7.29
N ASP A 168 -3.87 -21.53 -7.18
CA ASP A 168 -3.65 -20.18 -6.66
C ASP A 168 -3.13 -20.23 -5.24
N ALA A 169 -1.86 -19.86 -5.08
CA ALA A 169 -1.17 -20.00 -3.81
C ALA A 169 -0.03 -18.99 -3.68
N VAL A 170 0.29 -18.67 -2.43
CA VAL A 170 1.49 -17.89 -2.09
C VAL A 170 2.48 -18.82 -1.41
N THR A 171 3.73 -18.76 -1.86
CA THR A 171 4.88 -19.21 -1.08
C THR A 171 5.64 -18.03 -0.52
N LEU A 172 5.71 -17.94 0.80
CA LEU A 172 6.53 -16.98 1.54
C LEU A 172 7.80 -17.67 2.04
N LEU A 173 8.95 -17.07 1.73
CA LEU A 173 10.28 -17.51 2.16
C LEU A 173 10.87 -16.48 3.12
N LEU A 174 11.36 -16.95 4.27
CA LEU A 174 12.09 -16.13 5.24
C LEU A 174 13.41 -16.81 5.59
N ASP A 175 14.49 -16.05 5.67
CA ASP A 175 15.70 -16.51 6.34
C ASP A 175 16.06 -15.52 7.44
N VAL A 176 16.08 -15.99 8.69
CA VAL A 176 16.38 -15.13 9.84
C VAL A 176 17.87 -14.76 9.92
N ASN A 177 18.71 -15.34 9.06
CA ASN A 177 20.09 -14.92 8.84
C ASN A 177 20.20 -14.04 7.58
N PRO A 178 20.57 -12.75 7.70
CA PRO A 178 20.73 -11.87 6.53
C PRO A 178 21.85 -12.34 5.60
N ASP A 179 22.86 -13.03 6.09
CA ASP A 179 24.00 -13.47 5.28
C ASP A 179 23.81 -14.89 4.72
N ALA A 180 22.58 -15.42 4.77
CA ALA A 180 22.27 -16.75 4.26
C ALA A 180 22.66 -16.89 2.78
N GLY A 181 23.64 -17.75 2.51
CA GLY A 181 24.06 -18.13 1.16
C GLY A 181 23.36 -19.39 0.64
N MET A 182 22.91 -20.27 1.54
CA MET A 182 22.24 -21.54 1.25
C MET A 182 21.18 -21.81 2.32
N LEU A 183 20.27 -22.76 2.04
CA LEU A 183 19.26 -23.19 3.01
C LEU A 183 19.89 -23.74 4.29
N SER A 184 19.33 -23.36 5.43
CA SER A 184 19.75 -23.81 6.75
C SER A 184 18.56 -23.89 7.71
N GLY A 185 18.81 -24.23 8.97
CA GLY A 185 17.77 -24.21 10.01
C GLY A 185 17.19 -22.80 10.29
N SER A 186 17.82 -21.74 9.78
CA SER A 186 17.30 -20.37 9.79
C SER A 186 16.34 -20.06 8.65
N SER A 187 16.21 -20.95 7.65
CA SER A 187 15.35 -20.77 6.49
C SER A 187 13.98 -21.38 6.73
N TYR A 188 12.93 -20.64 6.40
CA TYR A 188 11.53 -21.03 6.54
C TYR A 188 10.80 -20.84 5.23
N ARG A 189 9.90 -21.77 4.92
CA ARG A 189 9.00 -21.70 3.78
C ARG A 189 7.58 -21.94 4.25
N PHE A 190 6.69 -21.00 3.95
CA PHE A 190 5.27 -21.06 4.22
C PHE A 190 4.54 -21.12 2.89
N VAL A 191 3.67 -22.10 2.70
CA VAL A 191 2.81 -22.21 1.53
C VAL A 191 1.38 -22.07 2.01
N ALA A 192 0.61 -21.19 1.38
CA ALA A 192 -0.82 -21.05 1.63
C ALA A 192 -1.55 -20.93 0.30
N GLN A 193 -2.49 -21.83 0.06
CA GLN A 193 -3.37 -21.79 -1.10
C GLN A 193 -4.56 -20.87 -0.81
N LEU A 194 -5.08 -20.21 -1.85
CA LEU A 194 -6.41 -19.65 -1.82
C LEU A 194 -7.41 -20.71 -1.33
N SER A 195 -8.38 -20.30 -0.54
CA SER A 195 -9.48 -21.18 -0.13
C SER A 195 -10.66 -20.36 0.38
N GLY A 196 -11.86 -20.95 0.34
CA GLY A 196 -13.06 -20.36 0.93
C GLY A 196 -13.10 -20.38 2.48
N ASP A 197 -12.08 -20.96 3.12
CA ASP A 197 -11.95 -21.09 4.58
C ASP A 197 -10.49 -20.92 5.05
N ALA A 198 -10.26 -20.72 6.35
CA ALA A 198 -8.91 -20.61 6.93
C ALA A 198 -8.32 -21.94 7.46
N SER A 199 -8.81 -23.08 6.94
CA SER A 199 -8.43 -24.42 7.41
C SER A 199 -6.94 -24.69 7.24
N ALA A 200 -6.38 -25.46 8.18
CA ALA A 200 -4.97 -25.86 8.14
C ALA A 200 -4.62 -26.74 6.94
N ARG A 201 -5.60 -27.36 6.27
CA ARG A 201 -5.36 -28.19 5.07
C ARG A 201 -4.81 -27.39 3.87
N HIS A 202 -5.14 -26.10 3.79
CA HIS A 202 -4.71 -25.22 2.69
C HIS A 202 -3.37 -24.53 2.98
N ARG A 203 -2.61 -24.99 3.98
CA ARG A 203 -1.28 -24.46 4.28
C ARG A 203 -0.28 -25.54 4.65
N ALA A 204 0.99 -25.27 4.37
CA ALA A 204 2.10 -26.10 4.78
C ALA A 204 3.29 -25.24 5.21
N THR A 205 4.06 -25.73 6.18
CA THR A 205 5.25 -25.03 6.67
C THR A 205 6.47 -25.93 6.63
N TYR A 206 7.61 -25.36 6.26
CA TYR A 206 8.85 -26.09 6.09
C TYR A 206 10.00 -25.33 6.72
N GLN A 207 11.00 -26.06 7.17
CA GLN A 207 12.28 -25.52 7.62
C GLN A 207 13.39 -26.05 6.72
N GLY A 208 14.33 -25.18 6.37
CA GLY A 208 15.48 -25.52 5.56
C GLY A 208 16.50 -26.38 6.30
N GLY A 209 17.38 -27.01 5.53
CA GLY A 209 18.50 -27.79 6.02
C GLY A 209 19.42 -28.18 4.87
N SER A 210 20.48 -28.93 5.17
CA SER A 210 21.47 -29.36 4.18
C SER A 210 20.93 -30.31 3.10
N GLN A 211 19.75 -30.89 3.31
CA GLN A 211 19.06 -31.79 2.38
C GLN A 211 17.84 -31.11 1.71
N GLY A 212 17.70 -29.80 1.84
CA GLY A 212 16.56 -29.04 1.33
C GLY A 212 15.47 -28.79 2.38
N TRP A 213 14.23 -28.66 1.92
CA TRP A 213 13.08 -28.34 2.76
C TRP A 213 12.54 -29.55 3.49
N LEU A 214 12.39 -29.45 4.81
CA LEU A 214 11.76 -30.47 5.65
C LEU A 214 10.40 -29.96 6.14
N LEU A 215 9.36 -30.77 5.98
CA LEU A 215 8.03 -30.45 6.50
C LEU A 215 8.08 -30.29 8.03
N ARG A 216 7.43 -29.24 8.52
CA ARG A 216 7.30 -28.90 9.94
C ARG A 216 5.89 -28.44 10.23
N THR A 217 5.48 -28.56 11.49
CA THR A 217 4.26 -27.93 11.99
C THR A 217 4.67 -26.71 12.79
N LEU A 218 4.52 -25.52 12.20
CA LEU A 218 4.75 -24.25 12.87
C LEU A 218 3.41 -23.61 13.25
N ASN A 219 3.34 -22.99 14.43
CA ASN A 219 2.13 -22.31 14.89
C ASN A 219 2.02 -20.93 14.24
N ILE A 220 1.54 -20.90 13.00
CA ILE A 220 1.23 -19.69 12.24
C ILE A 220 -0.26 -19.66 11.86
N ALA A 221 -0.77 -18.47 11.55
CA ALA A 221 -2.11 -18.32 11.00
C ALA A 221 -2.05 -17.79 9.56
N THR A 222 -2.95 -18.32 8.73
CA THR A 222 -3.20 -17.84 7.37
C THR A 222 -4.64 -17.39 7.26
N LYS A 223 -4.89 -16.27 6.57
CA LYS A 223 -6.24 -15.76 6.33
C LYS A 223 -6.42 -15.48 4.85
N PRO A 224 -7.10 -16.36 4.10
CA PRO A 224 -7.48 -16.07 2.73
C PRO A 224 -8.65 -15.08 2.69
N GLY A 225 -8.73 -14.31 1.63
CA GLY A 225 -9.90 -13.52 1.25
C GLY A 225 -9.99 -13.42 -0.26
N TRP A 226 -11.16 -13.10 -0.80
CA TRP A 226 -11.33 -12.97 -2.24
C TRP A 226 -12.53 -12.09 -2.60
N ARG A 227 -12.52 -11.62 -3.84
CA ARG A 227 -13.60 -10.86 -4.46
C ARG A 227 -13.78 -11.30 -5.90
N GLY A 228 -15.03 -11.48 -6.30
CA GLY A 228 -15.35 -11.92 -7.63
C GLY A 228 -16.74 -12.51 -7.72
N GLU A 229 -16.98 -13.21 -8.82
CA GLU A 229 -18.26 -13.86 -9.11
C GLU A 229 -18.35 -15.22 -8.43
N ALA A 230 -17.31 -16.06 -8.56
CA ALA A 230 -17.31 -17.40 -7.97
C ALA A 230 -15.93 -18.07 -8.03
N LEU A 231 -15.48 -18.61 -6.89
CA LEU A 231 -14.34 -19.54 -6.85
C LEU A 231 -14.61 -20.80 -7.70
N ASN A 232 -13.54 -21.35 -8.28
CA ASN A 232 -13.54 -22.57 -9.09
C ASN A 232 -14.51 -22.51 -10.30
N ASN A 233 -14.65 -21.34 -10.93
CA ASN A 233 -15.59 -21.10 -12.01
C ASN A 233 -15.17 -19.97 -12.96
N ASN A 234 -15.22 -20.20 -14.27
CA ASN A 234 -14.85 -19.22 -15.30
C ASN A 234 -16.04 -18.66 -16.09
N ASN A 235 -17.28 -18.83 -15.61
CA ASN A 235 -18.46 -18.26 -16.29
C ASN A 235 -18.51 -16.72 -16.26
N GLY A 236 -17.72 -16.10 -15.38
CA GLY A 236 -17.49 -14.66 -15.27
C GLY A 236 -16.02 -14.39 -14.95
N THR A 237 -15.70 -13.16 -14.56
CA THR A 237 -14.38 -12.81 -14.04
C THR A 237 -14.46 -12.54 -12.55
N ASP A 238 -13.42 -12.94 -11.84
CA ASP A 238 -13.20 -12.50 -10.48
C ASP A 238 -12.38 -11.21 -10.48
N ARG A 239 -12.23 -10.57 -9.31
CA ARG A 239 -11.37 -9.39 -9.18
C ARG A 239 -10.03 -9.72 -8.55
N GLY A 240 -9.96 -10.80 -7.78
CA GLY A 240 -8.71 -11.21 -7.18
C GLY A 240 -8.90 -11.72 -5.77
N TRP A 241 -7.78 -11.93 -5.11
CA TRP A 241 -7.73 -12.57 -3.82
C TRP A 241 -6.65 -12.01 -2.93
N ALA A 242 -6.69 -12.42 -1.66
CA ALA A 242 -5.76 -11.96 -0.66
C ALA A 242 -5.30 -13.11 0.22
N MET A 243 -4.08 -12.97 0.76
CA MET A 243 -3.52 -13.91 1.71
C MET A 243 -2.77 -13.15 2.81
N THR A 244 -3.20 -13.33 4.05
CA THR A 244 -2.44 -12.89 5.23
C THR A 244 -1.67 -14.04 5.84
N PHE A 245 -0.40 -13.80 6.17
CA PHE A 245 0.43 -14.62 7.04
C PHE A 245 0.67 -13.88 8.34
N ASP A 246 0.18 -14.44 9.45
CA ASP A 246 0.53 -14.01 10.80
C ASP A 246 1.54 -15.00 11.38
N ILE A 247 2.79 -14.55 11.56
CA ILE A 247 3.92 -15.39 11.95
C ILE A 247 4.44 -14.93 13.32
N PRO A 248 4.06 -15.62 14.42
CA PRO A 248 4.65 -15.37 15.73
C PRO A 248 6.15 -15.59 15.71
N PHE A 249 6.92 -14.70 16.34
CA PHE A 249 8.39 -14.86 16.43
C PHE A 249 8.79 -16.14 17.17
N THR A 250 7.97 -16.56 18.13
CA THR A 250 8.13 -17.83 18.85
C THR A 250 8.01 -19.06 17.94
N ALA A 251 7.22 -18.99 16.86
CA ALA A 251 7.14 -20.05 15.86
C ALA A 251 8.44 -20.20 15.05
N LEU A 252 9.27 -19.16 15.00
CA LEU A 252 10.60 -19.16 14.42
C LEU A 252 11.71 -19.44 15.46
N GLY A 253 11.34 -19.80 16.70
CA GLY A 253 12.28 -20.05 17.78
C GLY A 253 12.92 -18.79 18.38
N LEU A 254 12.38 -17.60 18.09
CA LEU A 254 12.86 -16.34 18.63
C LEU A 254 12.15 -16.01 19.94
N SER A 255 12.91 -15.51 20.92
CA SER A 255 12.38 -15.14 22.24
C SER A 255 11.83 -13.71 22.31
N ALA A 256 12.07 -12.90 21.27
CA ALA A 256 11.64 -11.51 21.17
C ALA A 256 11.54 -11.10 19.69
N ALA A 257 10.84 -9.99 19.44
CA ALA A 257 10.85 -9.35 18.13
C ALA A 257 12.27 -8.95 17.70
N PRO A 258 12.57 -8.99 16.38
CA PRO A 258 13.84 -8.54 15.85
C PRO A 258 14.14 -7.08 16.22
N ALA A 259 15.40 -6.80 16.55
CA ALA A 259 15.84 -5.46 16.88
C ALA A 259 15.67 -4.51 15.70
N ALA A 260 15.33 -3.25 15.98
CA ALA A 260 15.25 -2.21 14.95
C ALA A 260 16.60 -2.10 14.20
N GLY A 261 16.54 -2.05 12.88
CA GLY A 261 17.67 -2.05 11.97
C GLY A 261 18.23 -3.42 11.58
N SER A 262 17.79 -4.51 12.24
CA SER A 262 18.17 -5.86 11.83
C SER A 262 17.51 -6.26 10.50
N GLU A 263 18.10 -7.24 9.81
CA GLU A 263 17.63 -7.69 8.50
C GLU A 263 17.48 -9.20 8.42
N TRP A 264 16.49 -9.64 7.66
CA TRP A 264 16.25 -11.01 7.20
C TRP A 264 16.30 -11.07 5.67
N ARG A 265 16.29 -12.29 5.13
CA ARG A 265 15.93 -12.54 3.73
C ARG A 265 14.42 -12.70 3.60
N LEU A 266 13.85 -12.16 2.53
CA LEU A 266 12.45 -12.30 2.17
C LEU A 266 12.31 -12.67 0.70
N GLY A 267 11.49 -13.68 0.42
CA GLY A 267 11.14 -14.08 -0.93
C GLY A 267 9.65 -14.41 -1.04
N LEU A 268 9.04 -14.08 -2.17
CA LEU A 268 7.65 -14.40 -2.48
C LEU A 268 7.58 -15.10 -3.83
N LEU A 269 6.74 -16.13 -3.89
CA LEU A 269 6.34 -16.78 -5.13
C LEU A 269 4.82 -16.80 -5.19
N LEU A 270 4.28 -16.34 -6.30
CA LEU A 270 2.85 -16.36 -6.61
C LEU A 270 2.60 -17.46 -7.63
N HIS A 271 1.81 -18.44 -7.22
CA HIS A 271 1.34 -19.56 -8.04
C HIS A 271 -0.09 -19.25 -8.49
N ASP A 272 -0.41 -19.70 -9.69
CA ASP A 272 -1.59 -19.26 -10.43
C ASP A 272 -2.07 -20.39 -11.35
N ARG A 273 -3.38 -20.60 -11.41
CA ARG A 273 -4.01 -21.55 -12.30
C ARG A 273 -5.44 -21.12 -12.65
N ASP A 274 -5.66 -20.74 -13.90
CA ASP A 274 -6.95 -20.25 -14.36
C ASP A 274 -8.02 -21.33 -14.61
N GLY A 275 -7.80 -22.61 -14.29
CA GLY A 275 -8.79 -23.64 -14.63
C GLY A 275 -8.55 -25.05 -14.09
N ARG A 276 -9.64 -25.76 -13.78
CA ARG A 276 -9.61 -27.14 -13.25
C ARG A 276 -8.73 -28.12 -14.03
N ASN A 277 -8.77 -28.02 -15.35
CA ASN A 277 -8.04 -28.92 -16.26
C ASN A 277 -6.94 -28.17 -17.03
N GLU A 278 -6.65 -26.94 -16.63
CA GLU A 278 -5.62 -26.11 -17.24
C GLU A 278 -4.28 -26.35 -16.55
N ALA A 279 -3.17 -25.99 -17.20
CA ALA A 279 -1.86 -26.07 -16.58
C ALA A 279 -1.65 -24.85 -15.65
N PRO A 280 -0.86 -24.98 -14.57
CA PRO A 280 -0.43 -23.82 -13.79
C PRO A 280 0.31 -22.80 -14.67
N GLN A 281 0.07 -21.53 -14.41
CA GLN A 281 0.75 -20.42 -15.07
C GLN A 281 2.20 -20.27 -14.57
N PRO A 282 3.07 -19.55 -15.30
CA PRO A 282 4.42 -19.28 -14.85
C PRO A 282 4.46 -18.55 -13.51
N VAL A 283 5.17 -19.13 -12.54
CA VAL A 283 5.31 -18.56 -11.19
C VAL A 283 5.96 -17.18 -11.24
N GLN A 284 5.29 -16.20 -10.65
CA GLN A 284 5.82 -14.83 -10.50
C GLN A 284 6.53 -14.69 -9.16
N THR A 285 7.63 -13.93 -9.11
CA THR A 285 8.50 -13.89 -7.93
C THR A 285 8.89 -12.48 -7.51
N TRP A 286 9.09 -12.31 -6.21
CA TRP A 286 9.78 -11.15 -5.63
C TRP A 286 10.93 -11.59 -4.72
N PRO A 287 12.15 -11.05 -4.90
CA PRO A 287 12.58 -10.25 -6.05
C PRO A 287 12.55 -11.10 -7.33
N GLU A 288 12.65 -10.47 -8.48
CA GLU A 288 12.56 -11.10 -9.81
C GLU A 288 13.73 -12.05 -10.09
N THR A 289 14.81 -11.93 -9.32
CA THR A 289 15.99 -12.78 -9.35
C THR A 289 15.88 -14.00 -8.44
N LEU A 290 14.76 -14.15 -7.71
CA LEU A 290 14.58 -15.18 -6.71
C LEU A 290 14.72 -16.57 -7.31
N GLN A 291 15.55 -17.36 -6.63
CA GLN A 291 15.59 -18.81 -6.76
C GLN A 291 15.21 -19.40 -5.40
N ARG A 292 14.12 -20.19 -5.39
CA ARG A 292 13.44 -20.66 -4.17
C ARG A 292 14.40 -21.29 -3.16
N ASP A 293 15.40 -22.03 -3.63
CA ASP A 293 16.29 -22.83 -2.77
C ASP A 293 17.66 -22.17 -2.56
N GLN A 294 17.80 -20.88 -2.93
CA GLN A 294 19.04 -20.11 -2.77
C GLN A 294 18.77 -18.77 -2.07
N PRO A 295 18.84 -18.71 -0.73
CA PRO A 295 18.59 -17.49 0.06
C PRO A 295 19.41 -16.27 -0.37
N ALA A 296 20.59 -16.47 -0.96
CA ALA A 296 21.40 -15.39 -1.51
C ALA A 296 20.69 -14.57 -2.60
N THR A 297 19.69 -15.14 -3.26
CA THR A 297 18.91 -14.48 -4.33
C THR A 297 17.66 -13.76 -3.82
N TRP A 298 17.28 -13.97 -2.55
CA TRP A 298 16.10 -13.35 -1.97
C TRP A 298 16.35 -11.89 -1.61
N GLY A 299 15.27 -11.12 -1.52
CA GLY A 299 15.29 -9.72 -1.11
C GLY A 299 15.59 -9.55 0.38
N ARG A 300 15.58 -8.29 0.83
CA ARG A 300 15.83 -7.92 2.22
C ARG A 300 14.52 -7.53 2.91
N LEU A 301 14.31 -8.04 4.12
CA LEU A 301 13.32 -7.53 5.07
C LEU A 301 14.09 -6.86 6.20
N ARG A 302 14.00 -5.54 6.32
CA ARG A 302 14.59 -4.78 7.41
C ARG A 302 13.52 -4.40 8.42
N PHE A 303 13.83 -4.53 9.71
CA PHE A 303 12.91 -4.20 10.80
C PHE A 303 13.05 -2.72 11.19
N GLY A 304 12.02 -1.93 10.94
CA GLY A 304 11.98 -0.47 11.10
C GLY A 304 12.26 0.29 9.81
N LEU A 305 11.82 1.55 9.76
CA LEU A 305 12.09 2.47 8.63
C LEU A 305 13.56 2.94 8.61
N PRO A 306 14.11 3.30 7.44
CA PRO A 306 15.46 3.85 7.35
C PRO A 306 15.49 5.27 7.93
N GLY A 307 16.57 5.62 8.60
CA GLY A 307 16.81 6.97 9.12
C GLY A 307 17.94 7.66 8.39
N TYR A 308 17.91 9.00 8.36
CA TYR A 308 19.02 9.83 7.93
C TYR A 308 19.46 10.74 9.08
N THR A 309 20.70 10.59 9.53
CA THR A 309 21.31 11.50 10.51
C THR A 309 22.33 12.34 9.78
N ALA A 310 21.94 13.57 9.45
CA ALA A 310 22.85 14.53 8.84
C ALA A 310 24.01 14.86 9.79
N PRO A 311 25.24 15.03 9.28
CA PRO A 311 26.34 15.57 10.07
C PRO A 311 25.99 16.95 10.62
N ASN A 312 26.43 17.25 11.84
CA ASN A 312 26.21 18.55 12.46
C ASN A 312 27.23 19.58 11.92
N ILE A 313 26.99 20.04 10.68
CA ILE A 313 27.80 21.05 9.99
C ILE A 313 26.91 22.20 9.48
N PRO A 314 27.44 23.42 9.30
CA PRO A 314 26.67 24.53 8.76
C PRO A 314 26.20 24.26 7.32
N ALA A 315 24.99 24.74 7.00
CA ALA A 315 24.54 24.80 5.62
C ALA A 315 25.43 25.75 4.82
N ALA A 316 25.92 25.27 3.68
CA ALA A 316 26.74 26.04 2.75
C ALA A 316 25.95 26.44 1.50
N GLY A 317 24.83 25.77 1.20
CA GLY A 317 23.87 26.24 0.22
C GLY A 317 22.61 25.40 0.14
N GLU A 318 21.73 25.83 -0.77
CA GLU A 318 20.41 25.24 -1.01
C GLU A 318 20.09 25.30 -2.50
N VAL A 319 19.35 24.32 -2.99
CA VAL A 319 18.72 24.35 -4.30
C VAL A 319 17.27 23.87 -4.24
N LEU A 320 16.42 24.46 -5.07
CA LEU A 320 15.05 24.02 -5.33
C LEU A 320 14.99 23.46 -6.75
N ILE A 321 14.63 22.19 -6.88
CA ILE A 321 14.56 21.46 -8.14
C ILE A 321 13.10 21.20 -8.48
N ARG A 322 12.67 21.62 -9.68
CA ARG A 322 11.34 21.40 -10.25
C ARG A 322 11.40 21.59 -11.76
N ARG A 323 10.41 21.08 -12.51
CA ARG A 323 10.28 21.39 -13.94
C ARG A 323 10.03 22.89 -14.15
N GLU A 324 10.88 23.58 -14.90
CA GLU A 324 10.78 25.04 -15.08
C GLU A 324 9.65 25.48 -16.00
N ARG A 325 9.40 24.74 -17.09
CA ARG A 325 8.33 25.03 -18.06
C ARG A 325 7.56 23.76 -18.39
N GLN A 326 6.32 23.87 -18.83
CA GLN A 326 5.43 22.72 -19.03
C GLN A 326 6.07 21.60 -19.86
N ASN A 327 6.79 21.96 -20.92
CA ASN A 327 7.42 21.02 -21.86
C ASN A 327 8.93 20.80 -21.61
N ASP A 328 9.44 21.20 -20.44
CA ASP A 328 10.85 21.02 -20.09
C ASP A 328 11.12 19.58 -19.58
N PRO A 329 12.21 18.90 -20.00
CA PRO A 329 12.43 17.51 -19.65
C PRO A 329 13.16 17.30 -18.31
N THR A 330 13.43 18.34 -17.51
CA THR A 330 14.31 18.24 -16.34
C THR A 330 13.76 17.37 -15.22
N VAL A 331 12.47 17.48 -14.90
CA VAL A 331 11.79 16.66 -13.89
C VAL A 331 10.63 15.98 -14.59
N ILE A 332 10.75 14.67 -14.77
CA ILE A 332 9.69 13.83 -15.34
C ILE A 332 8.84 13.24 -14.23
N ASP A 333 7.53 13.16 -14.45
CA ASP A 333 6.58 12.55 -13.53
C ASP A 333 5.43 11.84 -14.25
N ALA A 334 4.83 10.84 -13.61
CA ALA A 334 3.70 10.12 -14.18
C ALA A 334 2.85 9.48 -13.11
N ASP A 335 1.53 9.52 -13.29
CA ASP A 335 0.62 8.55 -12.71
C ASP A 335 0.64 7.23 -13.47
N VAL A 336 0.46 6.16 -12.71
CA VAL A 336 0.50 4.78 -13.19
C VAL A 336 -0.68 4.01 -12.60
N GLY A 337 -1.52 3.45 -13.47
CA GLY A 337 -2.81 2.83 -13.12
C GLY A 337 -3.98 3.75 -13.43
N GLY A 338 -4.68 4.23 -12.39
CA GLY A 338 -5.74 5.23 -12.52
C GLY A 338 -5.22 6.66 -12.68
N ALA A 339 -5.84 7.40 -13.60
CA ALA A 339 -5.63 8.85 -13.78
C ALA A 339 -6.89 9.61 -13.40
N ILE A 340 -6.80 10.91 -13.11
CA ILE A 340 -7.99 11.70 -12.74
C ILE A 340 -9.07 11.67 -13.84
N THR A 341 -8.64 11.62 -15.10
CA THR A 341 -9.54 11.51 -16.26
C THR A 341 -10.09 10.10 -16.48
N ASN A 342 -9.55 9.09 -15.80
CA ASN A 342 -9.88 7.68 -15.97
C ASN A 342 -9.62 6.88 -14.67
N GLN A 343 -10.30 7.25 -13.58
CA GLN A 343 -9.92 6.80 -12.24
C GLN A 343 -10.23 5.32 -12.01
N CYS A 344 -11.46 4.89 -12.31
CA CYS A 344 -11.95 3.54 -12.04
C CYS A 344 -12.59 2.96 -13.30
N PRO A 345 -11.80 2.67 -14.35
CA PRO A 345 -12.40 2.43 -15.63
C PRO A 345 -13.05 1.05 -15.78
N GLY A 346 -14.21 1.07 -16.43
CA GLY A 346 -14.58 0.13 -17.48
C GLY A 346 -15.10 -1.25 -17.10
N ASP A 347 -15.58 -1.93 -18.15
CA ASP A 347 -15.98 -3.33 -18.16
C ASP A 347 -14.76 -4.27 -18.06
N ASP A 348 -15.03 -5.58 -17.98
CA ASP A 348 -14.02 -6.62 -17.83
C ASP A 348 -12.94 -6.56 -18.94
N TYR A 349 -13.32 -6.25 -20.18
CA TYR A 349 -12.33 -6.17 -21.25
C TYR A 349 -11.31 -5.08 -20.96
N HIS A 350 -11.78 -3.88 -20.59
CA HIS A 350 -10.89 -2.78 -20.26
C HIS A 350 -9.97 -3.10 -19.08
N ILE A 351 -10.54 -3.67 -18.02
CA ILE A 351 -9.86 -4.03 -16.78
C ILE A 351 -8.66 -4.94 -17.05
N TRP A 352 -8.87 -6.01 -17.84
CA TRP A 352 -7.86 -7.04 -18.05
C TRP A 352 -6.91 -6.77 -19.23
N ASN A 353 -7.33 -5.98 -20.22
CA ASN A 353 -6.58 -5.80 -21.47
C ASN A 353 -5.96 -4.40 -21.63
N GLU A 354 -6.60 -3.36 -21.11
CA GLU A 354 -6.20 -1.98 -21.40
C GLU A 354 -5.58 -1.29 -20.19
N TRP A 355 -6.23 -1.36 -19.03
CA TRP A 355 -5.92 -0.50 -17.88
C TRP A 355 -4.44 -0.48 -17.51
N ALA A 356 -3.85 -1.66 -17.33
CA ALA A 356 -2.45 -1.79 -16.89
C ALA A 356 -1.41 -1.34 -17.93
N ASN A 357 -1.85 -1.11 -19.17
CA ASN A 357 -0.99 -0.72 -20.29
C ASN A 357 -1.23 0.73 -20.75
N ARG A 358 -2.10 1.48 -20.07
CA ARG A 358 -2.30 2.91 -20.35
C ARG A 358 -1.17 3.74 -19.76
N ASN A 359 -0.82 4.80 -20.50
CA ASN A 359 0.17 5.80 -20.11
C ASN A 359 -0.53 7.15 -19.93
N TYR A 360 -0.20 7.83 -18.83
CA TYR A 360 -0.78 9.11 -18.45
C TYR A 360 0.29 10.17 -18.14
N GLY A 361 1.57 9.91 -18.42
CA GLY A 361 2.69 10.79 -18.04
C GLY A 361 2.70 12.19 -18.66
N LYS A 362 1.68 12.60 -19.42
CA LYS A 362 1.49 13.99 -19.88
C LYS A 362 0.26 14.66 -19.28
N ALA A 363 -0.37 14.04 -18.30
CA ALA A 363 -1.51 14.61 -17.58
C ALA A 363 -1.03 15.79 -16.70
N PRO A 364 -1.77 16.92 -16.65
CA PRO A 364 -1.41 18.10 -15.85
C PRO A 364 -1.65 17.92 -14.34
N ASP A 365 -2.08 16.72 -13.95
CA ASP A 365 -2.43 16.29 -12.62
C ASP A 365 -2.21 14.77 -12.48
N PHE A 366 -2.23 14.28 -11.25
CA PHE A 366 -2.15 12.85 -10.96
C PHE A 366 -2.97 12.46 -9.73
N ASN A 367 -3.28 11.17 -9.64
CA ASN A 367 -3.91 10.54 -8.47
C ASN A 367 -2.88 9.66 -7.74
N ILE A 368 -2.97 9.61 -6.41
CA ILE A 368 -2.35 8.58 -5.59
C ILE A 368 -3.50 7.88 -4.88
N GLN A 369 -3.70 6.59 -5.13
CA GLN A 369 -4.87 5.86 -4.63
C GLN A 369 -4.61 4.37 -4.41
N ASN A 370 -4.94 3.86 -3.23
CA ASN A 370 -4.99 2.43 -2.90
C ASN A 370 -5.94 2.21 -1.71
N GLN A 371 -6.45 1.00 -1.51
CA GLN A 371 -7.26 0.67 -0.34
C GLN A 371 -7.20 -0.83 0.00
N SER A 372 -8.01 -1.31 0.95
CA SER A 372 -7.91 -2.70 1.46
C SER A 372 -8.72 -3.73 0.67
N ASP A 373 -9.80 -3.32 0.00
CA ASP A 373 -10.63 -4.24 -0.77
C ASP A 373 -10.05 -4.43 -2.17
N VAL A 374 -9.74 -5.71 -2.46
CA VAL A 374 -9.06 -6.14 -3.69
C VAL A 374 -9.98 -6.08 -4.89
N ALA A 375 -11.26 -5.71 -4.75
CA ALA A 375 -12.16 -5.50 -5.89
C ALA A 375 -12.09 -4.09 -6.48
N ASP A 376 -11.53 -3.13 -5.74
CA ASP A 376 -11.62 -1.71 -6.12
C ASP A 376 -10.56 -1.30 -7.13
N TRP A 377 -9.53 -2.11 -7.38
CA TRP A 377 -8.81 -1.94 -8.65
C TRP A 377 -9.82 -2.15 -9.80
N PRO A 378 -9.77 -1.38 -10.90
CA PRO A 378 -8.68 -0.53 -11.38
C PRO A 378 -8.62 0.90 -10.83
N CYS A 379 -9.23 1.22 -9.67
CA CYS A 379 -9.13 2.54 -9.04
C CYS A 379 -7.74 2.90 -8.48
N PHE A 380 -6.76 2.00 -8.58
CA PHE A 380 -5.48 2.17 -7.90
C PHE A 380 -4.51 3.00 -8.74
N ALA A 381 -3.78 3.90 -8.11
CA ALA A 381 -2.88 4.82 -8.78
C ALA A 381 -1.59 5.03 -7.97
N LYS A 382 -0.45 4.87 -8.64
CA LYS A 382 0.88 5.21 -8.13
C LYS A 382 1.38 6.47 -8.82
N TYR A 383 2.23 7.22 -8.15
CA TYR A 383 2.89 8.38 -8.73
C TYR A 383 4.40 8.18 -8.75
N TYR A 384 5.03 8.44 -9.90
CA TYR A 384 6.48 8.35 -10.11
C TYR A 384 7.02 9.73 -10.42
N VAL A 385 8.18 10.08 -9.84
CA VAL A 385 8.88 11.33 -10.15
C VAL A 385 10.40 11.14 -10.07
N THR A 386 11.12 11.74 -11.01
CA THR A 386 12.58 11.72 -11.06
C THR A 386 13.14 13.13 -10.98
N PHE A 387 13.99 13.40 -9.99
CA PHE A 387 14.71 14.67 -9.86
C PHE A 387 16.20 14.52 -10.20
N PRO A 388 16.73 15.32 -11.13
CA PRO A 388 18.16 15.48 -11.33
C PRO A 388 18.79 16.09 -10.07
N LEU A 389 20.03 15.75 -9.75
CA LEU A 389 20.74 16.24 -8.56
C LEU A 389 21.99 17.07 -8.89
N GLU A 390 22.25 17.32 -10.17
CA GLU A 390 23.40 18.04 -10.73
C GLU A 390 23.44 19.52 -10.29
N ALA A 391 22.30 20.05 -9.85
CA ALA A 391 22.21 21.40 -9.31
C ALA A 391 22.82 21.52 -7.89
N VAL A 392 23.07 20.39 -7.21
CA VAL A 392 23.90 20.34 -6.01
C VAL A 392 25.37 20.22 -6.46
N PRO A 393 26.27 21.16 -6.07
CA PRO A 393 27.68 21.09 -6.49
C PRO A 393 28.31 19.75 -6.11
N PRO A 394 29.25 19.18 -6.88
CA PRO A 394 29.91 17.92 -6.54
C PRO A 394 30.69 17.98 -5.21
N GLY A 395 30.76 16.85 -4.50
CA GLY A 395 31.57 16.70 -3.29
C GLY A 395 30.96 17.29 -2.02
N LYS A 396 29.68 17.68 -2.04
CA LYS A 396 28.96 18.20 -0.87
C LYS A 396 28.36 17.10 -0.02
N ILE A 397 27.93 17.45 1.18
CA ILE A 397 27.16 16.58 2.07
C ILE A 397 25.70 17.05 2.06
N ILE A 398 24.76 16.14 1.81
CA ILE A 398 23.33 16.45 1.93
C ILE A 398 22.99 16.62 3.42
N LEU A 399 22.37 17.74 3.79
CA LEU A 399 21.92 17.99 5.17
C LEU A 399 20.44 17.69 5.34
N SER A 400 19.64 18.06 4.35
CA SER A 400 18.22 17.73 4.32
C SER A 400 17.70 17.77 2.89
N ALA A 401 16.71 16.93 2.58
CA ALA A 401 15.94 17.04 1.35
C ALA A 401 14.44 16.88 1.62
N THR A 402 13.63 17.76 1.03
CA THR A 402 12.18 17.80 1.21
C THR A 402 11.48 17.74 -0.13
N LEU A 403 10.69 16.69 -0.35
CA LEU A 403 9.75 16.60 -1.46
C LEU A 403 8.47 17.35 -1.06
N THR A 404 7.95 18.22 -1.92
CA THR A 404 6.65 18.87 -1.73
C THR A 404 5.76 18.67 -2.96
N LEU A 405 4.52 18.20 -2.71
CA LEU A 405 3.44 18.06 -3.69
C LEU A 405 2.26 18.95 -3.28
N HIS A 406 1.48 19.43 -4.25
CA HIS A 406 0.30 20.27 -3.97
C HIS A 406 -0.98 19.53 -4.29
N GLN A 407 -1.79 19.27 -3.26
CA GLN A 407 -3.09 18.62 -3.39
C GLN A 407 -4.13 19.65 -3.82
N PHE A 408 -5.01 19.26 -4.74
CA PHE A 408 -6.16 20.07 -5.14
C PHE A 408 -7.52 19.38 -5.07
N GLY A 409 -7.54 18.08 -4.79
CA GLY A 409 -8.78 17.34 -4.60
C GLY A 409 -8.56 15.99 -3.94
N ASN A 410 -9.63 15.21 -3.87
CA ASN A 410 -9.67 13.86 -3.33
C ASN A 410 -10.89 13.10 -3.88
N ALA A 411 -10.84 11.78 -3.73
CA ALA A 411 -11.98 10.89 -3.96
C ALA A 411 -13.09 11.08 -2.90
N GLY A 412 -14.30 10.63 -3.23
CA GLY A 412 -15.43 10.50 -2.31
C GLY A 412 -16.19 11.76 -1.88
N GLY A 413 -15.79 12.96 -2.34
CA GLY A 413 -16.53 14.18 -2.02
C GLY A 413 -16.69 14.40 -0.51
N SER A 414 -17.92 14.32 0.02
CA SER A 414 -18.20 14.46 1.46
C SER A 414 -17.80 13.25 2.30
N GLU A 415 -17.54 12.09 1.68
CA GLU A 415 -17.15 10.84 2.36
C GLU A 415 -15.63 10.63 2.36
N ALA A 416 -14.89 11.63 1.91
CA ALA A 416 -13.44 11.58 1.79
C ALA A 416 -12.74 11.24 3.11
N GLN A 417 -11.77 10.33 3.03
CA GLN A 417 -10.99 9.87 4.17
C GLN A 417 -9.55 10.37 4.11
N PRO A 418 -8.83 10.53 5.24
CA PRO A 418 -7.39 10.71 5.23
C PRO A 418 -6.65 9.55 4.55
N SER A 419 -5.51 9.82 3.95
CA SER A 419 -4.65 8.79 3.32
C SER A 419 -3.28 8.70 3.95
N TRP A 420 -2.76 7.48 4.10
CA TRP A 420 -1.35 7.28 4.46
C TRP A 420 -0.54 7.07 3.19
N ILE A 421 0.15 8.12 2.74
CA ILE A 421 0.97 8.10 1.51
C ILE A 421 2.43 7.80 1.85
N GLN A 422 2.92 6.66 1.38
CA GLN A 422 4.33 6.26 1.49
C GLN A 422 5.15 6.77 0.33
N VAL A 423 6.42 7.05 0.61
CA VAL A 423 7.46 7.31 -0.38
C VAL A 423 8.36 6.08 -0.45
N LEU A 424 8.64 5.65 -1.67
CA LEU A 424 9.54 4.57 -2.03
C LEU A 424 10.56 5.07 -3.05
N THR A 425 11.61 4.30 -3.28
CA THR A 425 12.61 4.55 -4.32
C THR A 425 12.48 3.54 -5.47
N ALA A 426 12.90 3.95 -6.66
CA ALA A 426 13.12 3.06 -7.80
C ALA A 426 14.63 3.03 -8.15
N ALA A 427 15.14 1.88 -8.56
CA ALA A 427 16.53 1.76 -9.02
C ALA A 427 16.63 1.99 -10.53
N GLU A 428 15.64 1.49 -11.26
CA GLU A 428 15.59 1.49 -12.71
C GLU A 428 15.14 2.84 -13.27
N ASP A 429 15.66 3.17 -14.44
CA ASP A 429 15.23 4.35 -15.20
C ASP A 429 13.89 4.09 -15.89
N TRP A 430 13.16 5.16 -16.21
CA TRP A 430 11.86 5.07 -16.85
C TRP A 430 11.58 6.30 -17.71
N GLN A 431 10.66 6.17 -18.66
CA GLN A 431 10.28 7.24 -19.58
C GLN A 431 8.82 7.62 -19.38
N GLU A 432 8.59 8.91 -19.20
CA GLU A 432 7.28 9.52 -19.01
C GLU A 432 6.28 9.17 -20.11
N THR A 433 6.74 9.04 -21.36
CA THR A 433 5.89 8.75 -22.52
C THR A 433 5.56 7.27 -22.72
N THR A 434 6.15 6.37 -21.94
CA THR A 434 5.95 4.92 -22.11
C THR A 434 5.66 4.18 -20.82
N ILE A 435 5.76 4.82 -19.65
CA ILE A 435 5.52 4.19 -18.36
C ILE A 435 4.04 3.78 -18.22
N THR A 436 3.80 2.57 -17.74
CA THR A 436 2.49 1.96 -17.51
C THR A 436 2.55 1.12 -16.23
N TRP A 437 1.41 0.61 -15.75
CA TRP A 437 1.38 -0.26 -14.58
C TRP A 437 2.26 -1.50 -14.75
N ASN A 438 2.23 -2.09 -15.95
CA ASN A 438 2.95 -3.33 -16.26
C ASN A 438 4.45 -3.16 -16.51
N ASN A 439 4.93 -1.95 -16.80
CA ASN A 439 6.35 -1.72 -17.12
C ASN A 439 7.05 -0.72 -16.18
N ALA A 440 6.32 -0.12 -15.24
CA ALA A 440 6.90 0.80 -14.27
C ALA A 440 7.95 0.08 -13.39
N PRO A 441 9.03 0.78 -13.01
CA PRO A 441 10.01 0.24 -12.06
C PRO A 441 9.35 -0.24 -10.78
N LEU A 442 9.70 -1.44 -10.32
CA LEU A 442 9.22 -1.93 -9.03
C LEU A 442 9.90 -1.17 -7.88
N ALA A 443 9.24 -1.15 -6.73
CA ALA A 443 9.81 -0.59 -5.51
C ALA A 443 11.18 -1.22 -5.19
N TRP A 444 12.19 -0.37 -5.01
CA TRP A 444 13.51 -0.76 -4.53
C TRP A 444 13.58 -0.78 -3.01
N GLU A 445 13.08 0.28 -2.37
CA GLU A 445 13.02 0.44 -0.93
C GLU A 445 11.92 1.43 -0.54
N ASN A 446 11.04 1.08 0.42
CA ASN A 446 10.14 2.03 1.08
C ASN A 446 10.89 2.81 2.19
N ILE A 447 10.72 4.13 2.24
CA ILE A 447 11.60 5.00 3.05
C ILE A 447 10.88 5.80 4.13
N THR A 448 9.69 6.34 3.84
CA THR A 448 8.94 7.19 4.77
C THR A 448 7.46 7.21 4.37
N GLY A 449 6.60 7.82 5.19
CA GLY A 449 5.20 8.05 4.86
C GLY A 449 4.58 9.10 5.78
N ARG A 450 3.40 9.59 5.41
CA ARG A 450 2.63 10.51 6.25
C ARG A 450 1.14 10.49 5.91
N TRP A 451 0.34 10.94 6.88
CA TRP A 451 -1.08 11.23 6.67
C TRP A 451 -1.26 12.50 5.83
N VAL A 452 -2.20 12.42 4.89
CA VAL A 452 -2.68 13.48 4.01
C VAL A 452 -4.19 13.57 4.17
N ASP A 453 -4.66 14.70 4.69
CA ASP A 453 -6.09 14.93 4.93
C ASP A 453 -6.84 15.24 3.62
N PRO A 454 -8.17 15.01 3.57
CA PRO A 454 -9.01 15.51 2.49
C PRO A 454 -8.90 17.03 2.30
N VAL A 455 -9.17 17.51 1.09
CA VAL A 455 -9.32 18.94 0.84
C VAL A 455 -10.57 19.41 1.59
N GLY A 456 -10.40 20.39 2.47
CA GLY A 456 -11.49 21.00 3.22
C GLY A 456 -11.44 22.52 3.15
N ASN A 457 -11.84 23.17 4.24
CA ASN A 457 -11.85 24.63 4.36
C ASN A 457 -10.44 25.26 4.33
N ASN A 458 -9.38 24.45 4.31
CA ASN A 458 -7.99 24.88 4.13
C ASN A 458 -7.61 25.15 2.66
N TRP A 459 -8.50 24.85 1.70
CA TRP A 459 -8.31 25.20 0.31
C TRP A 459 -8.39 26.71 0.08
N ASN A 460 -7.28 27.31 -0.36
CA ASN A 460 -7.17 28.74 -0.63
C ASN A 460 -6.97 29.07 -2.12
N GLY A 461 -7.32 28.13 -3.01
CA GLY A 461 -7.03 28.21 -4.44
C GLY A 461 -5.65 27.66 -4.81
N TRP A 462 -5.25 27.87 -6.06
CA TRP A 462 -3.96 27.43 -6.59
C TRP A 462 -2.79 28.09 -5.83
N PRO A 463 -1.66 27.38 -5.61
CA PRO A 463 -1.28 26.09 -6.21
C PRO A 463 -1.92 24.85 -5.60
N GLY A 464 -2.67 25.02 -4.52
CA GLY A 464 -3.26 23.96 -3.73
C GLY A 464 -2.58 23.78 -2.38
N ILE A 465 -2.98 22.75 -1.63
CA ILE A 465 -2.50 22.50 -0.28
C ILE A 465 -1.14 21.79 -0.34
N PRO A 466 -0.06 22.39 0.16
CA PRO A 466 1.26 21.78 0.12
C PRO A 466 1.39 20.65 1.15
N TRP A 467 1.94 19.54 0.72
CA TRP A 467 2.26 18.39 1.55
C TRP A 467 3.71 17.99 1.32
N SER A 468 4.46 17.78 2.41
CA SER A 468 5.90 17.56 2.35
C SER A 468 6.33 16.26 3.01
N TRP A 469 7.33 15.59 2.43
CA TRP A 469 7.98 14.40 2.96
C TRP A 469 9.48 14.65 3.11
N ASP A 470 10.07 14.14 4.20
CA ASP A 470 11.51 14.06 4.35
C ASP A 470 12.05 12.90 3.51
N VAL A 471 12.81 13.24 2.47
CA VAL A 471 13.44 12.29 1.55
C VAL A 471 14.97 12.37 1.62
N SER A 472 15.51 12.91 2.71
CA SER A 472 16.94 13.14 2.91
C SER A 472 17.76 11.86 2.73
N TYR A 473 17.26 10.72 3.25
CA TYR A 473 17.88 9.41 3.07
C TYR A 473 18.06 9.06 1.57
N ALA A 474 16.98 9.13 0.79
CA ALA A 474 17.00 8.77 -0.62
C ALA A 474 17.88 9.74 -1.44
N VAL A 475 17.80 11.04 -1.16
CA VAL A 475 18.61 12.06 -1.86
C VAL A 475 20.09 11.93 -1.53
N ALA A 476 20.45 11.74 -0.25
CA ALA A 476 21.83 11.52 0.14
C ALA A 476 22.43 10.29 -0.55
N ASN A 477 21.64 9.20 -0.63
CA ASN A 477 22.07 7.98 -1.31
C ASN A 477 22.21 8.17 -2.82
N ALA A 478 21.22 8.76 -3.49
CA ALA A 478 21.27 9.01 -4.93
C ALA A 478 22.45 9.94 -5.29
N TYR A 479 22.61 11.04 -4.55
CA TYR A 479 23.69 12.00 -4.73
C TYR A 479 25.08 11.36 -4.55
N ALA A 480 25.26 10.55 -3.50
CA ALA A 480 26.52 9.84 -3.26
C ALA A 480 26.88 8.83 -4.36
N ASN A 481 25.89 8.33 -5.09
CA ASN A 481 26.06 7.41 -6.22
C ASN A 481 26.03 8.11 -7.59
N HIS A 482 26.02 9.44 -7.62
CA HIS A 482 25.92 10.23 -8.85
C HIS A 482 24.71 9.84 -9.72
N GLN A 483 23.57 9.56 -9.07
CA GLN A 483 22.31 9.21 -9.72
C GLN A 483 21.26 10.31 -9.47
N PRO A 484 20.28 10.48 -10.37
CA PRO A 484 19.07 11.20 -10.01
C PRO A 484 18.35 10.45 -8.88
N VAL A 485 17.55 11.18 -8.09
CA VAL A 485 16.66 10.54 -7.13
C VAL A 485 15.36 10.18 -7.84
N ARG A 486 15.00 8.90 -7.81
CA ARG A 486 13.75 8.37 -8.37
C ARG A 486 12.84 7.95 -7.24
N LEU A 487 11.68 8.60 -7.15
CA LEU A 487 10.72 8.40 -6.07
C LEU A 487 9.42 7.84 -6.62
N ILE A 488 8.79 6.99 -5.81
CA ILE A 488 7.45 6.47 -6.04
C ILE A 488 6.61 6.87 -4.83
N LEU A 489 5.38 7.32 -5.06
CA LEU A 489 4.42 7.56 -4.00
C LEU A 489 3.21 6.67 -4.19
N TYR A 490 2.82 6.01 -3.10
CA TYR A 490 1.67 5.13 -3.10
C TYR A 490 0.97 5.10 -1.75
N GLU A 491 -0.35 5.00 -1.77
CA GLU A 491 -1.15 4.84 -0.57
C GLU A 491 -0.97 3.44 0.03
N ALA A 492 -0.97 3.39 1.36
CA ALA A 492 -1.05 2.14 2.09
C ALA A 492 -2.26 1.97 2.98
N ASP A 493 -3.19 2.93 2.93
CA ASP A 493 -4.42 2.89 3.70
C ASP A 493 -5.44 1.85 3.22
N SER A 494 -6.52 1.73 3.99
CA SER A 494 -7.53 0.68 3.87
C SER A 494 -8.88 1.17 3.38
N ALA A 495 -9.16 2.47 3.47
CA ALA A 495 -10.50 2.99 3.34
C ALA A 495 -10.88 3.27 1.88
N TYR A 496 -12.13 2.99 1.53
CA TYR A 496 -12.74 3.61 0.38
C TYR A 496 -12.64 5.14 0.51
N HIS A 497 -12.55 5.83 -0.64
CA HIS A 497 -12.59 7.29 -0.70
C HIS A 497 -11.37 7.99 -0.08
N SER A 498 -10.24 7.30 0.04
CA SER A 498 -8.97 7.87 0.48
C SER A 498 -8.24 8.60 -0.67
N GLY A 499 -8.31 8.14 -1.93
CA GLY A 499 -7.51 8.69 -3.05
C GLY A 499 -7.34 10.22 -3.10
N LYS A 500 -6.12 10.68 -3.42
CA LYS A 500 -5.71 12.09 -3.36
C LYS A 500 -5.22 12.62 -4.70
N TYR A 501 -5.65 13.84 -5.06
CA TYR A 501 -5.33 14.46 -6.36
C TYR A 501 -4.31 15.58 -6.20
N PHE A 502 -3.26 15.54 -7.01
CA PHE A 502 -2.12 16.45 -6.93
C PHE A 502 -1.74 17.03 -8.29
N VAL A 503 -1.06 18.16 -8.25
CA VAL A 503 -0.53 18.86 -9.43
C VAL A 503 0.75 18.18 -9.95
N SER A 504 0.79 17.86 -11.25
CA SER A 504 1.95 17.25 -11.92
C SER A 504 2.96 18.28 -12.42
N SER A 505 4.11 17.81 -12.92
CA SER A 505 5.08 18.66 -13.60
C SER A 505 4.56 19.16 -14.96
N ASP A 506 3.66 18.41 -15.61
CA ASP A 506 2.99 18.78 -16.86
C ASP A 506 1.89 19.85 -16.70
N THR A 507 1.64 20.32 -15.48
CA THR A 507 0.74 21.46 -15.27
C THR A 507 1.22 22.70 -16.03
N GLY A 508 0.27 23.51 -16.52
CA GLY A 508 0.58 24.71 -17.30
C GLY A 508 1.40 25.74 -16.52
N ASP A 509 2.19 26.56 -17.21
CA ASP A 509 3.12 27.54 -16.58
C ASP A 509 2.42 28.54 -15.65
N TRP A 510 1.11 28.73 -15.79
CA TRP A 510 0.28 29.53 -14.89
C TRP A 510 0.27 29.00 -13.45
N ASN A 511 0.55 27.71 -13.23
CA ASN A 511 0.62 27.06 -11.91
C ASN A 511 2.00 26.46 -11.61
N ILE A 512 3.08 27.11 -12.07
CA ILE A 512 4.45 26.64 -11.82
C ILE A 512 4.74 26.39 -10.32
N ALA A 513 4.09 27.13 -9.42
CA ALA A 513 4.22 26.97 -7.97
C ALA A 513 3.66 25.62 -7.46
N GLY A 514 2.70 25.03 -8.17
CA GLY A 514 2.08 23.75 -7.79
C GLY A 514 2.88 22.51 -8.19
N ARG A 515 3.81 22.64 -9.14
CA ARG A 515 4.62 21.52 -9.63
C ARG A 515 5.35 20.80 -8.48
N PRO A 516 5.59 19.49 -8.60
CA PRO A 516 6.44 18.73 -7.69
C PRO A 516 7.79 19.43 -7.50
N THR A 517 8.20 19.58 -6.24
CA THR A 517 9.47 20.24 -5.92
C THR A 517 10.32 19.41 -4.97
N LEU A 518 11.63 19.44 -5.19
CA LEU A 518 12.62 18.89 -4.28
C LEU A 518 13.53 20.02 -3.80
N ARG A 519 13.46 20.35 -2.51
CA ARG A 519 14.37 21.30 -1.86
C ARG A 519 15.52 20.53 -1.22
N VAL A 520 16.77 20.83 -1.60
CA VAL A 520 17.96 20.17 -1.07
C VAL A 520 18.87 21.19 -0.41
N VAL A 521 19.21 20.97 0.86
CA VAL A 521 20.18 21.76 1.62
C VAL A 521 21.45 20.93 1.77
N TRP A 522 22.61 21.55 1.56
CA TRP A 522 23.89 20.88 1.62
C TRP A 522 24.93 21.67 2.42
N GLY A 523 25.94 20.96 2.94
CA GLY A 523 27.09 21.50 3.67
C GLY A 523 28.42 21.14 3.00
N GLU A 524 29.50 21.73 3.50
CA GLU A 524 30.87 21.37 3.11
C GLU A 524 31.25 19.99 3.66
N ARG A 525 32.16 19.30 2.97
CA ARG A 525 32.61 17.97 3.41
C ARG A 525 33.57 18.01 4.59
#